data_AF-K2PSQ5-F1
#
_entry.id   AF-K2PSQ5-F1
#
_cell.length_a   1.000
_cell.length_b   1.000
_cell.length_c   1.000
_cell.angle_alpha   90.00
_cell.angle_beta   90.00
_cell.angle_gamma   90.00
#
_symmetry.space_group_name_H-M   'P 1'
#
loop_
_entity.id
_entity.type
_entity.pdbx_description
1 polymer ?
#
loop_
_entity_poly.entity_id
_entity_poly.type
_entity_poly.pdbx_seq_one_letter_code
_entity_poly.pdbx_strand_id
1 'polypeptide(L)'
;MPVRKRNLIYLALAVFISIGVVLDVIFWPYGASGMTWNDFVQLIGILFLAYWWQAEDAIVLGKERSTLSKVMTLLFVPAGLAIYLFQTREWPNALAALALFLGGIVAVAYLTGMAAFMLMFPGEAMQTL
;
A
#
# COMPACT_ATOMS: atom_id res chain seq x y z
N MET A 1 20.44 -7.90 -9.29
CA MET A 1 19.09 -8.48 -9.03
C MET A 1 18.23 -7.84 -7.93
N PRO A 2 18.71 -7.02 -6.96
CA PRO A 2 17.88 -6.51 -5.86
C PRO A 2 16.74 -5.55 -6.31
N VAL A 3 16.96 -4.77 -7.38
CA VAL A 3 15.93 -3.86 -7.95
C VAL A 3 14.65 -4.61 -8.35
N ARG A 4 14.81 -5.81 -8.94
CA ARG A 4 13.67 -6.65 -9.33
C ARG A 4 12.89 -7.11 -8.11
N LYS A 5 13.58 -7.52 -7.03
CA LYS A 5 12.94 -7.97 -5.78
C LYS A 5 12.15 -6.85 -5.11
N ARG A 6 12.73 -5.66 -4.98
CA ARG A 6 12.04 -4.47 -4.46
C ARG A 6 10.75 -4.19 -5.24
N ASN A 7 10.81 -4.18 -6.57
CA ASN A 7 9.63 -3.91 -7.40
C ASN A 7 8.57 -5.03 -7.28
N LEU A 8 9.00 -6.29 -7.15
CA LEU A 8 8.08 -7.41 -6.91
C LEU A 8 7.37 -7.31 -5.55
N ILE A 9 8.04 -6.80 -4.51
CA ILE A 9 7.38 -6.57 -3.20
C ILE A 9 6.34 -5.46 -3.32
N TYR A 10 6.63 -4.39 -4.07
CA TYR A 10 5.62 -3.34 -4.32
C TYR A 10 4.41 -3.89 -5.09
N LEU A 11 4.66 -4.71 -6.12
CA LEU A 11 3.59 -5.38 -6.85
C LEU A 11 2.79 -6.32 -5.94
N ALA A 12 3.47 -7.09 -5.08
CA ALA A 12 2.80 -7.96 -4.11
C ALA A 12 1.94 -7.16 -3.14
N LEU A 13 2.40 -6.00 -2.67
CA LEU A 13 1.60 -5.08 -1.84
C LEU A 13 0.36 -4.59 -2.59
N ALA A 14 0.51 -4.16 -3.85
CA ALA A 14 -0.61 -3.72 -4.68
C ALA A 14 -1.65 -4.82 -4.87
N VAL A 15 -1.21 -6.04 -5.24
CA VAL A 15 -2.10 -7.21 -5.41
C VAL A 15 -2.77 -7.60 -4.10
N PHE A 16 -2.03 -7.59 -2.99
CA PHE A 16 -2.55 -7.93 -1.67
C PHE A 16 -3.67 -6.96 -1.24
N ILE A 17 -3.46 -5.66 -1.45
CA ILE A 17 -4.48 -4.63 -1.18
C ILE A 17 -5.69 -4.81 -2.11
N SER A 18 -5.47 -5.05 -3.41
CA SER A 18 -6.56 -5.31 -4.34
C SER A 18 -7.43 -6.49 -3.91
N ILE A 19 -6.83 -7.58 -3.44
CA ILE A 19 -7.59 -8.74 -2.93
C ILE A 19 -8.44 -8.33 -1.72
N GLY A 20 -7.88 -7.59 -0.76
CA GLY A 20 -8.65 -7.11 0.40
C GLY A 20 -9.83 -6.25 0.02
N VAL A 21 -9.61 -5.30 -0.89
CA VAL A 21 -10.68 -4.41 -1.37
C VAL A 21 -11.78 -5.21 -2.07
N VAL A 22 -11.42 -6.20 -2.89
CA VAL A 22 -12.42 -7.09 -3.52
C VAL A 22 -13.21 -7.86 -2.47
N LEU A 23 -12.55 -8.39 -1.43
CA LEU A 23 -13.24 -9.09 -0.34
C LEU A 23 -14.20 -8.17 0.41
N ASP A 24 -13.81 -6.92 0.68
CA ASP A 24 -14.71 -5.96 1.32
C ASP A 24 -15.94 -5.67 0.46
N VAL A 25 -15.78 -5.52 -0.86
CA VAL A 25 -16.93 -5.33 -1.75
C VAL A 25 -17.86 -6.55 -1.76
N ILE A 26 -17.32 -7.77 -1.69
CA ILE A 26 -18.13 -9.01 -1.68
C ILE A 26 -18.91 -9.17 -0.37
N PHE A 27 -18.24 -8.99 0.76
CA PHE A 27 -18.78 -9.35 2.07
C PHE A 27 -19.41 -8.16 2.81
N TRP A 28 -18.96 -6.94 2.52
CA TRP A 28 -19.38 -5.69 3.16
C TRP A 28 -19.53 -4.54 2.13
N PRO A 29 -20.41 -4.67 1.12
CA PRO A 29 -20.51 -3.73 0.00
C PRO A 29 -20.82 -2.28 0.40
N TYR A 30 -21.51 -2.08 1.51
CA TYR A 30 -21.86 -0.77 2.06
C TYR A 30 -21.06 -0.42 3.33
N GLY A 31 -19.98 -1.16 3.58
CA GLY A 31 -19.15 -1.05 4.76
C GLY A 31 -19.61 -1.92 5.93
N ALA A 32 -18.65 -2.31 6.76
CA ALA A 32 -18.90 -2.95 8.05
C ALA A 32 -19.10 -1.90 9.15
N SER A 33 -19.88 -2.22 10.18
CA SER A 33 -20.07 -1.36 11.35
C SER A 33 -18.85 -1.28 12.28
N GLY A 34 -17.82 -2.09 12.04
CA GLY A 34 -16.59 -2.14 12.81
C GLY A 34 -15.48 -2.87 12.06
N MET A 35 -14.34 -3.07 12.73
CA MET A 35 -13.16 -3.72 12.15
C MET A 35 -13.45 -5.18 11.81
N THR A 36 -13.25 -5.55 10.55
CA THR A 36 -13.37 -6.93 10.08
C THR A 36 -12.05 -7.68 10.21
N TRP A 37 -12.09 -9.02 10.09
CA TRP A 37 -10.86 -9.81 9.98
C TRP A 37 -10.04 -9.46 8.73
N ASN A 38 -10.70 -9.06 7.63
CA ASN A 38 -10.02 -8.60 6.43
C ASN A 38 -9.22 -7.33 6.70
N ASP A 39 -9.81 -6.34 7.38
CA ASP A 39 -9.10 -5.11 7.80
C ASP A 39 -7.86 -5.42 8.63
N PHE A 40 -7.96 -6.37 9.56
CA PHE A 40 -6.84 -6.78 10.40
C PHE A 40 -5.72 -7.45 9.59
N VAL A 41 -6.07 -8.38 8.70
CA VAL A 41 -5.10 -9.05 7.81
C VAL A 41 -4.45 -8.03 6.87
N GLN A 42 -5.23 -7.11 6.31
CA GLN A 42 -4.75 -6.03 5.46
C GLN A 42 -3.77 -5.14 6.22
N LEU A 43 -4.11 -4.71 7.44
CA LEU A 43 -3.23 -3.91 8.28
C LEU A 43 -1.87 -4.59 8.47
N ILE A 44 -1.84 -5.84 8.94
CA ILE A 44 -0.59 -6.55 9.21
C ILE A 44 0.21 -6.80 7.91
N GLY A 45 -0.45 -7.19 6.83
CA GLY A 45 0.19 -7.45 5.55
C GLY A 45 0.80 -6.20 4.93
N ILE A 46 0.10 -5.05 5.00
CA ILE A 46 0.60 -3.76 4.51
C ILE A 46 1.83 -3.33 5.31
N LEU A 47 1.79 -3.43 6.65
CA LEU A 47 2.93 -3.12 7.52
C LEU A 47 4.16 -3.98 7.15
N PHE A 48 3.96 -5.29 7.02
CA PHE A 48 5.03 -6.23 6.69
C PHE A 48 5.64 -5.96 5.31
N LEU A 49 4.80 -5.85 4.27
CA LEU A 49 5.26 -5.66 2.89
C LEU A 49 5.92 -4.29 2.69
N ALA A 50 5.40 -3.24 3.31
CA ALA A 50 6.04 -1.92 3.26
C ALA A 50 7.39 -1.92 4.00
N TYR A 51 7.46 -2.54 5.18
CA TYR A 51 8.71 -2.70 5.92
C TYR A 51 9.75 -3.50 5.12
N TRP A 52 9.33 -4.58 4.46
CA TRP A 52 10.21 -5.39 3.63
C TRP A 52 10.66 -4.64 2.38
N TRP A 53 9.76 -3.89 1.73
CA TRP A 53 10.10 -3.06 0.59
C TRP A 53 11.21 -2.06 0.93
N GLN A 54 11.09 -1.36 2.07
CA GLN A 54 12.12 -0.41 2.53
C GLN A 54 13.46 -1.12 2.79
N ALA A 55 13.43 -2.37 3.30
CA ALA A 55 14.64 -3.14 3.54
C ALA A 55 15.39 -3.43 2.23
N GLU A 56 14.67 -3.91 1.21
CA GLU A 56 15.28 -4.21 -0.08
C GLU A 56 15.71 -2.95 -0.83
N ASP A 57 14.94 -1.86 -0.72
CA ASP A 57 15.33 -0.57 -1.30
C ASP A 57 16.61 -0.02 -0.66
N ALA A 58 16.78 -0.21 0.65
CA ALA A 58 18.00 0.22 1.35
C ALA A 58 19.23 -0.57 0.88
N ILE A 59 19.06 -1.88 0.65
CA ILE A 59 20.10 -2.75 0.07
C ILE A 59 20.45 -2.29 -1.36
N VAL A 60 19.46 -1.98 -2.19
CA VAL A 60 19.66 -1.46 -3.56
C VAL A 60 20.50 -0.17 -3.54
N LEU A 61 20.23 0.72 -2.59
CA LEU A 61 20.89 2.02 -2.48
C LEU A 61 22.22 1.98 -1.71
N GLY A 62 22.59 0.85 -1.11
CA GLY A 62 23.75 0.76 -0.21
C GLY A 62 23.62 1.67 1.01
N LYS A 63 22.39 1.85 1.52
CA LYS A 63 22.08 2.71 2.67
C LYS A 63 21.48 1.87 3.80
N GLU A 64 21.50 2.42 5.01
CA GLU A 64 20.83 1.82 6.16
C GLU A 64 19.52 2.55 6.50
N ARG A 65 18.57 1.79 7.05
CA ARG A 65 17.32 2.35 7.60
C ARG A 65 17.52 2.78 9.03
N SER A 66 17.15 4.02 9.37
CA SER A 66 17.16 4.49 10.75
C SER A 66 16.17 3.70 11.62
N THR A 67 16.44 3.64 12.93
CA THR A 67 15.51 3.06 13.91
C THR A 67 14.16 3.77 13.88
N LEU A 68 14.17 5.10 13.74
CA LEU A 68 12.95 5.89 13.63
C LEU A 68 12.11 5.48 12.42
N SER A 69 12.71 5.35 11.23
CA SER A 69 12.00 4.85 10.04
C SER A 69 11.41 3.47 10.28
N LYS A 70 12.18 2.53 10.84
CA LYS A 70 11.70 1.16 11.12
C LYS A 70 10.48 1.14 12.04
N VAL A 71 10.56 1.84 13.17
CA VAL A 71 9.48 1.91 14.16
C VAL A 71 8.26 2.62 13.58
N MET A 72 8.45 3.76 12.92
CA MET A 72 7.35 4.50 12.32
C MET A 72 6.67 3.72 11.21
N THR A 73 7.38 2.90 10.43
CA THR A 73 6.74 2.05 9.41
C THR A 73 5.82 1.00 10.06
N LEU A 74 6.16 0.50 11.24
CA LEU A 74 5.33 -0.46 11.98
C LEU A 74 4.14 0.17 12.71
N LEU A 75 4.22 1.47 13.05
CA LEU A 75 3.11 2.20 13.66
C LEU A 75 2.18 2.83 12.62
N PHE A 76 2.77 3.39 11.56
CA PHE A 76 2.07 4.12 10.51
C PHE A 76 2.94 4.19 9.25
N VAL A 77 2.67 3.29 8.29
CA VAL A 77 3.44 3.14 7.04
C VAL A 77 3.75 4.46 6.34
N PRO A 78 2.80 5.39 6.14
CA PRO A 78 3.09 6.64 5.42
C PRO A 78 4.18 7.48 6.08
N ALA A 79 4.17 7.60 7.42
CA ALA A 79 5.19 8.35 8.14
C ALA A 79 6.55 7.64 8.09
N GLY A 80 6.59 6.33 8.34
CA GLY A 80 7.83 5.57 8.26
C GLY A 80 8.48 5.58 6.88
N LEU A 81 7.65 5.53 5.83
CA LEU A 81 8.08 5.66 4.44
C LEU A 81 8.60 7.06 4.11
N ALA A 82 7.92 8.12 4.57
CA ALA A 82 8.41 9.48 4.39
C ALA A 82 9.79 9.65 5.02
N ILE A 83 9.94 9.27 6.30
CA ILE A 83 11.22 9.36 7.02
C ILE A 83 12.30 8.58 6.28
N TYR A 84 12.00 7.35 5.83
CA TYR A 84 12.94 6.53 5.07
C TYR A 84 13.40 7.20 3.77
N LEU A 85 12.46 7.70 2.96
CA LEU A 85 12.77 8.25 1.64
C LEU A 85 13.58 9.55 1.75
N PHE A 86 13.22 10.44 2.69
CA PHE A 86 13.98 11.66 2.95
C PHE A 86 15.34 11.40 3.62
N GLN A 87 15.49 10.26 4.31
CA GLN A 87 16.79 9.84 4.83
C GLN A 87 17.72 9.32 3.71
N THR A 88 17.18 8.65 2.69
CA THR A 88 17.98 7.89 1.71
C THR A 88 18.20 8.61 0.38
N ARG A 89 17.43 9.67 0.09
CA ARG A 89 17.42 10.38 -1.20
C ARG A 89 17.42 11.89 -0.99
N GLU A 90 17.84 12.61 -2.02
CA GLU A 90 17.68 14.06 -2.08
C GLU A 90 16.20 14.45 -2.16
N TRP A 91 15.89 15.65 -1.66
CA TRP A 91 14.53 16.15 -1.45
C TRP A 91 13.55 15.93 -2.62
N PRO A 92 13.85 16.33 -3.88
CA PRO A 92 12.89 16.16 -4.98
C PRO A 92 12.65 14.68 -5.31
N ASN A 93 13.69 13.85 -5.22
CA ASN A 93 13.61 12.41 -5.49
C ASN A 93 12.88 11.67 -4.36
N ALA A 94 13.06 12.09 -3.11
CA ALA A 94 12.33 11.56 -1.96
C ALA A 94 10.83 11.85 -2.08
N LEU A 95 10.47 13.10 -2.41
CA LEU A 95 9.08 13.51 -2.58
C LEU A 95 8.41 12.77 -3.75
N ALA A 96 9.08 12.69 -4.89
CA ALA A 96 8.57 11.95 -6.06
C ALA A 96 8.37 10.47 -5.72
N ALA A 97 9.33 9.83 -5.05
CA ALA A 97 9.20 8.43 -4.63
C ALA A 97 8.04 8.23 -3.64
N LEU A 98 7.85 9.14 -2.70
CA LEU A 98 6.76 9.08 -1.72
C LEU A 98 5.40 9.22 -2.41
N ALA A 99 5.27 10.22 -3.29
CA ALA A 99 4.05 10.48 -4.04
C ALA A 99 3.70 9.30 -4.96
N LEU A 100 4.68 8.75 -5.68
CA LEU A 100 4.46 7.60 -6.56
C LEU A 100 4.11 6.33 -5.80
N PHE A 101 4.76 6.08 -4.66
CA PHE A 101 4.48 4.90 -3.84
C PHE A 101 3.08 4.98 -3.23
N LEU A 102 2.78 6.05 -2.49
CA LEU A 102 1.49 6.19 -1.81
C LEU A 102 0.37 6.41 -2.82
N GLY A 103 0.59 7.28 -3.81
CA GLY A 103 -0.37 7.56 -4.87
C GLY A 103 -0.68 6.30 -5.69
N GLY A 104 0.33 5.48 -6.01
CA GLY A 104 0.11 4.22 -6.70
C GLY A 104 -0.70 3.22 -5.88
N ILE A 105 -0.42 3.08 -4.58
CA ILE A 105 -1.20 2.19 -3.70
C ILE A 105 -2.65 2.67 -3.55
N VAL A 106 -2.87 3.97 -3.32
CA VAL A 106 -4.21 4.55 -3.22
C VAL A 106 -4.97 4.40 -4.53
N ALA A 107 -4.32 4.67 -5.67
CA ALA A 107 -4.93 4.51 -6.98
C ALA A 107 -5.33 3.06 -7.24
N VAL A 108 -4.47 2.09 -6.93
CA VAL A 108 -4.79 0.66 -7.09
C VAL A 108 -5.98 0.26 -6.20
N ALA A 109 -5.99 0.67 -4.93
CA ALA A 109 -7.09 0.37 -4.01
C ALA A 109 -8.42 0.95 -4.54
N TYR A 110 -8.42 2.23 -4.91
CA TYR A 110 -9.60 2.92 -5.43
C TYR A 110 -10.12 2.30 -6.72
N LEU A 111 -9.25 2.12 -7.71
CA LEU A 111 -9.63 1.54 -9.01
C LEU A 111 -10.12 0.09 -8.87
N THR A 112 -9.49 -0.69 -7.97
CA THR A 112 -9.95 -2.05 -7.68
C THR A 112 -11.34 -2.04 -7.06
N GLY A 113 -11.58 -1.17 -6.08
CA GLY A 113 -12.90 -1.05 -5.44
C GLY A 113 -13.99 -0.65 -6.42
N MET A 114 -13.71 0.36 -7.26
CA MET A 114 -14.62 0.77 -8.33
C MET A 114 -14.92 -0.37 -9.30
N ALA A 115 -13.89 -1.06 -9.79
CA ALA A 115 -14.06 -2.17 -10.72
C ALA A 115 -14.85 -3.33 -10.08
N ALA A 116 -14.52 -3.71 -8.84
CA ALA A 116 -15.22 -4.77 -8.12
C ALA A 116 -16.69 -4.42 -7.89
N PHE A 117 -16.97 -3.18 -7.47
CA PHE A 117 -18.34 -2.71 -7.23
C PHE A 117 -19.16 -2.70 -8.52
N MET A 118 -18.60 -2.17 -9.62
CA MET A 118 -19.26 -2.18 -10.94
C MET A 118 -19.57 -3.59 -11.44
N LEU A 119 -18.67 -4.55 -11.19
CA LEU A 119 -18.86 -5.95 -11.59
C LEU A 119 -19.91 -6.67 -10.76
N MET A 120 -20.01 -6.37 -9.46
CA MET A 120 -20.92 -7.05 -8.53
C MET A 120 -22.30 -6.39 -8.46
N PHE A 121 -22.39 -5.07 -8.66
CA PHE A 121 -23.60 -4.27 -8.53
C PHE A 121 -23.84 -3.38 -9.78
N PRO A 122 -23.97 -3.97 -10.98
CA PRO A 122 -24.05 -3.21 -12.22
C PRO A 122 -25.29 -2.29 -12.32
N GLY A 123 -26.39 -2.64 -11.64
CA GLY A 123 -27.62 -1.83 -11.63
C GLY A 123 -27.52 -0.55 -10.78
N GLU A 124 -26.68 -0.56 -9.74
CA GLU A 124 -26.48 0.60 -8.84
C GLU A 124 -25.41 1.54 -9.40
N ALA A 125 -24.39 0.99 -10.06
CA ALA A 125 -23.30 1.77 -10.65
C ALA A 125 -23.75 2.76 -11.75
N MET A 126 -24.89 2.50 -12.42
CA MET A 126 -25.44 3.39 -13.46
C MET A 126 -26.18 4.62 -12.91
N GLN A 127 -26.50 4.68 -11.61
CA GLN A 127 -27.22 5.81 -11.01
C GLN A 127 -26.28 6.86 -10.38
N THR A 128 -25.00 6.53 -10.22
CA THR A 128 -23.98 7.36 -9.57
C THR A 128 -23.03 8.08 -10.55
N LEU A 129 -23.24 7.91 -11.86
CA LEU A 129 -22.57 8.64 -12.95
C LEU A 129 -23.55 9.63 -13.59
#